data_AF-A0A3N1H3P9-F1
#
_entry.id   AF-A0A3N1H3P9-F1
#
_cell.length_a   1.000
_cell.length_b   1.000
_cell.length_c   1.000
_cell.angle_alpha   90.00
_cell.angle_beta   90.00
_cell.angle_gamma   90.00
#
_symmetry.space_group_name_H-M   'P 1'
#
loop_
_entity.id
_entity.type
_entity.pdbx_description
1 polymer ?
#
loop_
_entity_poly.entity_id
_entity_poly.type
_entity_poly.pdbx_seq_one_letter_code
_entity_poly.pdbx_strand_id
1 'polypeptide(L)'
;MFRSVRGLGAAFSVLVALTALSDLITAGRVWRVHGVLEDYLDDRIGEAELDRTLSATNLFDLGNAALYLATGVVFVVWTWRVRANADLVAPDAHRHARHWAVWGWLPIISFWIPRRVVADVWEVSAPSAERGRDRAEVNWWWGLFIAYQVIDRIADRMLARSETADGFASGAAMLVVVALLSVAAAAPAVIVVRRISAWQSSPGFVAPPEVVSPTSVGLTPVDVPRPSVLPVTPPSHDPRWQRPEE
;
A
#
# COMPACT_ATOMS: atom_id res chain seq x y z
N MET A 1 -6.12 -0.41 19.65
CA MET A 1 -7.03 0.61 19.11
C MET A 1 -6.80 0.75 17.61
N PHE A 2 -7.86 0.70 16.81
CA PHE A 2 -7.81 0.83 15.34
C PHE A 2 -7.35 2.23 14.92
N ARG A 3 -6.60 2.32 13.82
CA ARG A 3 -6.11 3.59 13.25
C ARG A 3 -6.53 3.71 11.79
N SER A 4 -7.06 4.88 11.41
CA SER A 4 -7.38 5.17 10.00
C SER A 4 -6.12 5.17 9.12
N VAL A 5 -6.23 4.54 7.94
CA VAL A 5 -5.15 4.34 6.97
C VAL A 5 -5.45 4.92 5.58
N ARG A 6 -6.70 5.33 5.28
CA ARG A 6 -7.10 5.88 3.96
C ARG A 6 -6.31 7.12 3.58
N GLY A 7 -6.16 8.07 4.52
CA GLY A 7 -5.43 9.31 4.28
C GLY A 7 -3.96 9.07 3.94
N LEU A 8 -3.30 8.16 4.66
CA LEU A 8 -1.90 7.80 4.40
C LEU A 8 -1.74 7.04 3.07
N GLY A 9 -2.67 6.14 2.74
CA GLY A 9 -2.64 5.44 1.46
C GLY A 9 -2.82 6.37 0.27
N ALA A 10 -3.69 7.38 0.39
CA ALA A 10 -3.84 8.43 -0.62
C ALA A 10 -2.58 9.31 -0.73
N ALA A 11 -2.04 9.76 0.42
CA ALA A 11 -0.81 10.55 0.45
C ALA A 11 0.36 9.80 -0.19
N PHE A 12 0.57 8.53 0.14
CA PHE A 12 1.60 7.71 -0.50
C PHE A 12 1.39 7.59 -2.01
N SER A 13 0.13 7.43 -2.46
CA SER A 13 -0.17 7.32 -3.89
C SER A 13 0.19 8.58 -4.67
N VAL A 14 -0.05 9.76 -4.10
CA VAL A 14 0.36 11.04 -4.70
C VAL A 14 1.89 11.16 -4.68
N LEU A 15 2.51 10.89 -3.53
CA LEU A 15 3.95 11.01 -3.36
C LEU A 15 4.75 10.09 -4.29
N VAL A 16 4.34 8.83 -4.45
CA VAL A 16 5.02 7.88 -5.34
C VAL A 16 4.84 8.25 -6.82
N ALA A 17 3.70 8.86 -7.19
CA ALA A 17 3.52 9.40 -8.53
C ALA A 17 4.42 10.61 -8.78
N LEU A 18 4.59 11.48 -7.77
CA LEU A 18 5.51 12.61 -7.84
C LEU A 18 6.98 12.15 -7.92
N THR A 19 7.40 11.11 -7.20
CA THR A 19 8.76 10.57 -7.33
C THR A 19 9.00 10.00 -8.73
N ALA A 20 8.04 9.25 -9.29
CA ALA A 20 8.16 8.72 -10.64
C ALA A 20 8.24 9.84 -11.70
N LEU A 21 7.47 10.91 -11.52
CA LEU A 21 7.58 12.11 -12.37
C LEU A 21 8.94 12.80 -12.20
N SER A 22 9.44 12.89 -10.97
CA SER A 22 10.76 13.45 -10.68
C SER A 22 11.89 12.68 -11.36
N ASP A 23 11.78 11.35 -11.46
CA ASP A 23 12.78 10.53 -12.17
C ASP A 23 12.79 10.81 -13.68
N LEU A 24 11.60 10.98 -14.28
CA LEU A 24 11.50 11.36 -15.69
C LEU A 24 12.14 12.72 -15.95
N ILE A 25 11.91 13.68 -15.04
CA ILE A 25 12.55 15.00 -15.10
C ILE A 25 14.07 14.86 -14.95
N THR A 26 14.53 14.05 -14.00
CA THR A 26 15.96 13.81 -13.75
C THR A 26 16.65 13.24 -14.98
N ALA A 27 16.06 12.23 -15.62
CA ALA A 27 16.59 11.66 -16.86
C ALA A 27 16.73 12.71 -17.97
N GLY A 28 15.71 13.57 -18.17
CA GLY A 28 15.78 14.66 -19.14
C GLY A 28 16.85 15.72 -18.80
N ARG A 29 17.03 16.04 -17.52
CA ARG A 29 18.06 16.99 -17.06
C ARG A 29 19.47 16.47 -17.28
N VAL A 30 19.71 15.19 -16.99
CA VAL A 30 21.03 14.57 -17.23
C VAL A 30 21.36 14.56 -18.73
N TRP A 31 20.39 14.31 -19.61
CA TRP A 31 20.60 14.47 -21.06
C TRP A 31 20.94 15.92 -21.47
N ARG A 32 20.35 16.92 -20.81
CA ARG A 32 20.73 18.32 -21.04
C ARG A 32 22.15 18.60 -20.59
N VAL A 33 22.56 18.07 -19.43
CA VAL A 33 23.95 18.19 -18.94
C VAL A 33 24.93 17.55 -19.92
N HIS A 34 24.59 16.39 -20.48
CA HIS A 34 25.40 15.74 -21.52
C HIS A 34 25.64 16.66 -22.73
N GLY A 35 24.59 17.28 -23.28
CA GLY A 35 24.75 18.19 -24.43
C GLY A 35 25.59 19.44 -24.10
N VAL A 36 25.42 19.99 -22.89
CA VAL A 36 26.25 21.12 -22.42
C VAL A 36 27.71 20.69 -22.23
N LEU A 37 27.96 19.45 -21.78
CA LEU A 37 29.30 18.90 -21.65
C LEU A 37 29.96 18.72 -23.03
N GLU A 38 29.24 18.22 -24.03
CA GLU A 38 29.75 18.12 -25.41
C GLU A 38 30.11 19.51 -25.97
N ASP A 39 29.20 20.49 -25.84
CA ASP A 39 29.46 21.85 -26.29
C ASP A 39 30.66 22.51 -25.57
N TYR A 40 30.90 22.15 -24.31
CA TYR A 40 32.07 22.61 -23.55
C TYR A 40 33.36 21.95 -24.05
N LEU A 41 33.34 20.64 -24.31
CA LEU A 41 34.49 19.90 -24.84
C LEU A 41 34.87 20.35 -26.27
N ASP A 42 33.89 20.82 -27.05
CA ASP A 42 34.08 21.39 -28.38
C ASP A 42 34.46 22.90 -28.35
N ASP A 43 34.78 23.46 -27.18
CA ASP A 43 35.11 24.88 -26.96
C ASP A 43 34.02 25.87 -27.42
N ARG A 44 32.76 25.42 -27.54
CA ARG A 44 31.63 26.25 -28.02
C ARG A 44 31.03 27.10 -26.90
N ILE A 45 31.17 26.65 -25.65
CA ILE A 45 30.74 27.37 -24.45
C ILE A 45 31.88 27.42 -23.43
N GLY A 46 31.85 28.42 -22.54
CA GLY A 46 32.83 28.54 -21.46
C GLY A 46 32.40 27.84 -20.17
N GLU A 47 33.36 27.67 -19.26
CA GLU A 47 33.19 27.04 -17.94
C GLU A 47 32.05 27.65 -17.12
N ALA A 48 31.85 28.97 -17.21
CA ALA A 48 30.77 29.67 -16.49
C ALA A 48 29.35 29.17 -16.87
N GLU A 49 29.13 28.71 -18.10
CA GLU A 49 27.82 28.18 -18.52
C GLU A 49 27.63 26.73 -18.06
N LEU A 50 28.71 25.94 -18.07
CA LEU A 50 28.74 24.60 -17.50
C LEU A 50 28.43 24.64 -16.00
N ASP A 51 29.10 25.52 -15.24
CA ASP A 51 28.88 25.70 -13.81
C ASP A 51 27.46 26.16 -13.46
N ARG A 52 26.87 27.05 -14.26
CA ARG A 52 25.45 27.43 -14.09
C ARG A 52 24.52 26.23 -14.26
N THR A 53 24.79 25.39 -15.26
CA THR A 53 23.98 24.20 -15.54
C THR A 53 24.10 23.18 -14.40
N LEU A 54 25.32 22.94 -13.90
CA LEU A 54 25.57 22.03 -12.78
C LEU A 54 24.98 22.55 -11.47
N SER A 55 25.15 23.83 -11.14
CA SER A 55 24.62 24.42 -9.91
C SER A 55 23.09 24.42 -9.84
N ALA A 56 22.40 24.60 -10.99
CA ALA A 56 20.95 24.44 -11.06
C ALA A 56 20.50 23.00 -10.74
N THR A 57 21.37 22.00 -10.94
CA THR A 57 21.12 20.58 -10.63
C THR A 57 21.02 20.34 -9.13
N ASN A 58 21.94 20.90 -8.35
CA ASN A 58 22.04 20.71 -6.90
C ASN A 58 20.76 21.05 -6.12
N LEU A 59 20.11 22.20 -6.42
CA LEU A 59 18.91 22.62 -5.69
C LEU A 59 17.72 21.67 -5.94
N PHE A 60 17.59 21.19 -7.18
CA PHE A 60 16.57 20.22 -7.52
C PHE A 60 16.85 18.87 -6.84
N ASP A 61 18.10 18.42 -6.79
CA ASP A 61 18.47 17.16 -6.15
C ASP A 61 18.15 17.17 -4.65
N LEU A 62 18.36 18.31 -3.98
CA LEU A 62 17.94 18.49 -2.60
C LEU A 62 16.41 18.36 -2.43
N GLY A 63 15.63 18.98 -3.31
CA GLY A 63 14.17 18.84 -3.35
C GLY A 63 13.73 17.40 -3.63
N ASN A 64 14.42 16.73 -4.54
CA ASN A 64 14.16 15.33 -4.88
C ASN A 64 14.44 14.42 -3.68
N ALA A 65 15.55 14.61 -2.99
CA ALA A 65 15.89 13.87 -1.78
C ALA A 65 14.82 14.03 -0.68
N ALA A 66 14.30 15.25 -0.48
CA ALA A 66 13.21 15.50 0.46
C ALA A 66 11.90 14.80 0.06
N LEU A 67 11.57 14.79 -1.24
CA LEU A 67 10.41 14.08 -1.77
C LEU A 67 10.52 12.57 -1.53
N TYR A 68 11.66 11.96 -1.87
CA TYR A 68 11.93 10.54 -1.61
C TYR A 68 11.84 10.19 -0.12
N LEU A 69 12.40 11.03 0.75
CA LEU A 69 12.32 10.86 2.19
C LEU A 69 10.86 10.92 2.68
N ALA A 70 10.07 11.89 2.20
CA ALA A 70 8.66 12.02 2.56
C ALA A 70 7.87 10.79 2.12
N THR A 71 8.07 10.31 0.89
CA THR A 71 7.45 9.08 0.36
C THR A 71 7.78 7.88 1.24
N GLY A 72 9.06 7.69 1.58
CA GLY A 72 9.52 6.61 2.45
C GLY A 72 8.91 6.68 3.85
N VAL A 73 8.92 7.84 4.49
CA VAL A 73 8.33 8.04 5.83
C VAL A 73 6.83 7.74 5.82
N VAL A 74 6.08 8.27 4.85
CA VAL A 74 4.64 8.00 4.74
C VAL A 74 4.38 6.52 4.52
N PHE A 75 5.18 5.84 3.69
CA PHE A 75 5.07 4.41 3.49
C PHE A 75 5.33 3.63 4.77
N VAL A 76 6.41 3.93 5.51
CA VAL A 76 6.75 3.28 6.78
C VAL A 76 5.65 3.47 7.82
N VAL A 77 5.15 4.70 7.98
CA VAL A 77 4.06 5.02 8.91
C VAL A 77 2.78 4.30 8.51
N TRP A 78 2.49 4.23 7.20
CA TRP A 78 1.37 3.47 6.67
C TRP A 78 1.52 1.99 7.01
N THR A 79 2.65 1.35 6.68
CA THR A 79 2.95 -0.06 6.97
C THR A 79 2.82 -0.37 8.46
N TRP A 80 3.36 0.50 9.32
CA TRP A 80 3.26 0.37 10.78
C TRP A 80 1.81 0.37 11.26
N ARG A 81 0.95 1.22 10.68
CA ARG A 81 -0.47 1.30 11.04
C ARG A 81 -1.28 0.13 10.51
N VAL A 82 -1.10 -0.26 9.24
CA VAL A 82 -1.85 -1.40 8.68
C VAL A 82 -1.48 -2.70 9.38
N ARG A 83 -0.21 -2.86 9.78
CA ARG A 83 0.23 -3.99 10.60
C ARG A 83 -0.43 -3.98 11.98
N ALA A 84 -0.45 -2.83 12.64
CA ALA A 84 -1.09 -2.70 13.96
C ALA A 84 -2.59 -3.01 13.91
N ASN A 85 -3.27 -2.66 12.82
CA ASN A 85 -4.67 -2.99 12.60
C ASN A 85 -4.85 -4.49 12.34
N ALA A 86 -3.94 -5.12 11.58
CA ALA A 86 -3.95 -6.55 11.34
C ALA A 86 -3.70 -7.35 12.63
N ASP A 87 -2.83 -6.88 13.53
CA ASP A 87 -2.58 -7.48 14.85
C ASP A 87 -3.85 -7.52 15.73
N LEU A 88 -4.82 -6.61 15.53
CA LEU A 88 -6.09 -6.63 16.26
C LEU A 88 -7.03 -7.76 15.82
N VAL A 89 -6.85 -8.25 14.59
CA VAL A 89 -7.71 -9.28 13.98
C VAL A 89 -7.07 -10.65 14.10
N ALA A 90 -5.76 -10.74 13.87
CA ALA A 90 -5.00 -11.98 13.90
C ALA A 90 -3.64 -11.78 14.59
N PRO A 91 -3.59 -11.79 15.93
CA PRO A 91 -2.35 -11.57 16.69
C PRO A 91 -1.26 -12.58 16.35
N ASP A 92 -1.64 -13.85 16.12
CA ASP A 92 -0.71 -14.96 15.92
C ASP A 92 -0.37 -15.25 14.45
N ALA A 93 -0.97 -14.53 13.49
CA ALA A 93 -0.75 -14.76 12.07
C ALA A 93 0.57 -14.16 11.54
N HIS A 94 1.24 -13.30 12.32
CA HIS A 94 2.40 -12.56 11.87
C HIS A 94 3.71 -13.22 12.29
N ARG A 95 4.56 -13.58 11.32
CA ARG A 95 5.85 -14.26 11.56
C ARG A 95 6.95 -13.38 12.18
N HIS A 96 6.79 -12.05 12.17
CA HIS A 96 7.79 -11.10 12.66
C HIS A 96 7.18 -10.19 13.72
N ALA A 97 7.99 -9.59 14.58
CA ALA A 97 7.50 -8.59 15.51
C ALA A 97 7.27 -7.23 14.82
N ARG A 98 6.38 -6.40 15.38
CA ARG A 98 5.94 -5.13 14.78
C ARG A 98 7.06 -4.15 14.47
N HIS A 99 8.14 -4.17 15.26
CA HIS A 99 9.34 -3.34 15.07
C HIS A 99 10.05 -3.58 13.73
N TRP A 100 9.87 -4.75 13.09
CA TRP A 100 10.44 -5.02 11.77
C TRP A 100 9.85 -4.16 10.64
N ALA A 101 8.70 -3.51 10.84
CA ALA A 101 8.21 -2.52 9.89
C ALA A 101 9.11 -1.27 9.79
N VAL A 102 9.92 -1.01 10.83
CA VAL A 102 10.89 0.10 10.88
C VAL A 102 12.30 -0.43 10.63
N TRP A 103 12.73 -1.44 11.39
CA TRP A 103 14.07 -2.03 11.25
C TRP A 103 14.28 -2.79 9.93
N GLY A 104 13.19 -3.18 9.28
CA GLY A 104 13.20 -3.84 7.98
C GLY A 104 13.85 -3.01 6.88
N TRP A 105 14.03 -1.71 7.07
CA TRP A 105 14.63 -0.80 6.09
C TRP A 105 16.15 -0.62 6.25
N LEU A 106 16.78 -1.34 7.18
CA LEU A 106 18.25 -1.39 7.23
C LEU A 106 18.80 -2.00 5.93
N PRO A 107 19.95 -1.54 5.39
CA PRO A 107 20.34 -1.73 3.99
C PRO A 107 20.30 -3.19 3.49
N ILE A 108 20.73 -4.14 4.33
CA ILE A 108 20.76 -5.56 4.00
C ILE A 108 19.37 -6.18 4.16
N ILE A 109 18.67 -5.80 5.21
CA ILE A 109 17.37 -6.34 5.61
C ILE A 109 16.24 -5.86 4.68
N SER A 110 16.43 -4.66 4.12
CA SER A 110 15.51 -3.96 3.22
C SER A 110 15.30 -4.69 1.90
N PHE A 111 16.04 -5.75 1.61
CA PHE A 111 15.82 -6.57 0.41
C PHE A 111 14.66 -7.55 0.53
N TRP A 112 14.21 -7.91 1.75
CA TRP A 112 13.15 -8.93 1.90
C TRP A 112 12.14 -8.66 3.01
N ILE A 113 12.50 -7.96 4.09
CA ILE A 113 11.57 -7.76 5.21
C ILE A 113 10.35 -6.91 4.83
N PRO A 114 10.48 -5.76 4.13
CA PRO A 114 9.31 -4.96 3.82
C PRO A 114 8.29 -5.72 2.96
N ARG A 115 8.75 -6.49 1.96
CA ARG A 115 7.89 -7.41 1.19
C ARG A 115 7.14 -8.38 2.10
N ARG A 116 7.85 -9.06 3.00
CA ARG A 116 7.23 -10.05 3.90
C ARG A 116 6.18 -9.41 4.80
N VAL A 117 6.49 -8.27 5.39
CA VAL A 117 5.55 -7.53 6.24
C VAL A 117 4.28 -7.14 5.47
N VAL A 118 4.41 -6.61 4.26
CA VAL A 118 3.26 -6.22 3.43
C VAL A 118 2.48 -7.45 2.95
N ALA A 119 3.16 -8.55 2.62
CA ALA A 119 2.53 -9.80 2.20
C ALA A 119 1.72 -10.46 3.33
N ASP A 120 2.24 -10.44 4.57
CA ASP A 120 1.52 -10.93 5.75
C ASP A 120 0.27 -10.07 6.01
N VAL A 121 0.41 -8.74 5.95
CA VAL A 121 -0.72 -7.82 6.12
C VAL A 121 -1.76 -7.99 5.00
N TRP A 122 -1.33 -8.22 3.76
CA TRP A 122 -2.22 -8.49 2.64
C TRP A 122 -3.09 -9.72 2.89
N GLU A 123 -2.48 -10.82 3.35
CA GLU A 123 -3.18 -12.07 3.65
C GLU A 123 -4.20 -11.91 4.78
N VAL A 124 -3.84 -11.22 5.86
CA VAL A 124 -4.76 -10.95 6.98
C VAL A 124 -5.88 -9.98 6.58
N SER A 125 -5.56 -9.00 5.74
CA SER A 125 -6.53 -7.95 5.36
C SER A 125 -7.48 -8.40 4.24
N ALA A 126 -7.12 -9.39 3.44
CA ALA A 126 -7.92 -9.82 2.30
C ALA A 126 -9.31 -10.37 2.74
N PRO A 127 -10.40 -9.94 2.07
CA PRO A 127 -11.72 -10.55 2.23
C PRO A 127 -11.70 -12.05 1.93
N SER A 128 -12.63 -12.81 2.49
CA SER A 128 -12.72 -14.28 2.32
C SER A 128 -12.69 -14.73 0.85
N ALA A 129 -13.26 -13.94 -0.07
CA ALA A 129 -13.27 -14.21 -1.51
C ALA A 129 -11.93 -13.95 -2.24
N GLU A 130 -11.01 -13.21 -1.60
CA GLU A 130 -9.68 -12.89 -2.11
C GLU A 130 -8.56 -13.62 -1.34
N ARG A 131 -8.86 -14.28 -0.21
CA ARG A 131 -7.90 -15.12 0.51
C ARG A 131 -7.44 -16.29 -0.35
N GLY A 132 -6.14 -16.49 -0.44
CA GLY A 132 -5.52 -17.55 -1.26
C GLY A 132 -5.35 -17.19 -2.74
N ARG A 133 -5.79 -16.01 -3.20
CA ARG A 133 -5.36 -15.49 -4.52
C ARG A 133 -3.87 -15.15 -4.48
N ASP A 134 -3.21 -15.38 -5.60
CA ASP A 134 -1.76 -15.21 -5.75
C ASP A 134 -1.30 -13.80 -5.36
N ARG A 135 -0.14 -13.69 -4.71
CA ARG A 135 0.42 -12.41 -4.20
C ARG A 135 1.13 -11.63 -5.31
N ALA A 136 0.58 -11.71 -6.52
CA ALA A 136 1.22 -11.24 -7.75
C ALA A 136 1.53 -9.74 -7.66
N GLU A 137 0.61 -8.93 -7.15
CA GLU A 137 0.80 -7.48 -7.03
C GLU A 137 1.92 -7.12 -6.06
N VAL A 138 2.01 -7.81 -4.92
CA VAL A 138 3.10 -7.61 -3.94
C VAL A 138 4.43 -8.08 -4.51
N ASN A 139 4.44 -9.17 -5.28
CA ASN A 139 5.63 -9.69 -5.94
C ASN A 139 6.13 -8.76 -7.05
N TRP A 140 5.23 -8.29 -7.92
CA TRP A 140 5.54 -7.35 -8.98
C TRP A 140 6.04 -6.02 -8.44
N TRP A 141 5.32 -5.46 -7.46
CA TRP A 141 5.75 -4.25 -6.77
C TRP A 141 7.18 -4.40 -6.23
N TRP A 142 7.44 -5.46 -5.48
CA TRP A 142 8.73 -5.63 -4.84
C TRP A 142 9.86 -5.91 -5.84
N GLY A 143 9.60 -6.77 -6.83
CA GLY A 143 10.57 -7.10 -7.88
C GLY A 143 10.96 -5.88 -8.69
N LEU A 144 9.98 -5.08 -9.11
CA LEU A 144 10.22 -3.83 -9.85
C LEU A 144 10.91 -2.79 -8.98
N PHE A 145 10.53 -2.67 -7.71
CA PHE A 145 11.18 -1.75 -6.77
C PHE A 145 12.66 -2.08 -6.56
N ILE A 146 13.00 -3.36 -6.36
CA ILE A 146 14.40 -3.78 -6.22
C ILE A 146 15.16 -3.57 -7.53
N ALA A 147 14.58 -3.92 -8.68
CA ALA A 147 15.20 -3.68 -9.98
C ALA A 147 15.49 -2.19 -10.19
N TYR A 148 14.50 -1.32 -9.96
CA TYR A 148 14.65 0.13 -9.98
C TYR A 148 15.80 0.60 -9.09
N GLN A 149 15.82 0.23 -7.81
CA GLN A 149 16.87 0.66 -6.85
C GLN A 149 18.27 0.18 -7.26
N VAL A 150 18.39 -1.04 -7.79
CA VAL A 150 19.69 -1.59 -8.20
C VAL A 150 20.20 -0.87 -9.44
N ILE A 151 19.34 -0.68 -10.45
CA ILE A 151 19.70 -0.02 -11.70
C ILE A 151 20.01 1.47 -11.46
N ASP A 152 19.28 2.13 -10.57
CA ASP A 152 19.55 3.50 -10.13
C ASP A 152 20.97 3.65 -9.55
N ARG A 153 21.35 2.78 -8.61
CA ARG A 153 22.71 2.77 -8.05
C ARG A 153 23.79 2.45 -9.08
N ILE A 154 23.47 1.70 -10.14
CA ILE A 154 24.39 1.44 -11.24
C ILE A 154 24.54 2.70 -12.10
N ALA A 155 23.43 3.36 -12.46
CA ALA A 155 23.42 4.60 -13.23
C ALA A 155 24.20 5.72 -12.52
N ASP A 156 23.95 5.92 -11.22
CA ASP A 156 24.69 6.88 -10.39
C ASP A 156 26.20 6.63 -10.43
N ARG A 157 26.62 5.35 -10.32
CA ARG A 157 28.05 4.98 -10.38
C ARG A 157 28.65 5.18 -11.76
N MET A 158 27.89 4.96 -12.82
CA MET A 158 28.34 5.20 -14.19
C MET A 158 28.56 6.69 -14.43
N LEU A 159 27.60 7.54 -14.02
CA LEU A 159 27.72 8.99 -14.11
C LEU A 159 28.90 9.51 -13.26
N ALA A 160 28.99 9.11 -12.00
CA ALA A 160 30.01 9.60 -11.07
C ALA A 160 31.45 9.18 -11.44
N ARG A 161 31.63 8.10 -12.21
CA ARG A 161 32.94 7.60 -12.66
C ARG A 161 33.24 7.95 -14.11
N SER A 162 32.33 8.63 -14.80
CA SER A 162 32.55 9.01 -16.19
C SER A 162 33.57 10.14 -16.27
N GLU A 163 34.64 9.91 -17.04
CA GLU A 163 35.66 10.91 -17.36
C GLU A 163 35.52 11.41 -18.81
N THR A 164 34.60 10.81 -19.57
CA THR A 164 34.34 11.10 -20.99
C THR A 164 32.86 11.37 -21.23
N ALA A 165 32.55 12.15 -22.27
CA ALA A 165 31.17 12.42 -22.69
C ALA A 165 30.41 11.12 -23.02
N ASP A 166 31.02 10.21 -23.78
CA ASP A 166 30.42 8.90 -24.10
C ASP A 166 30.08 8.05 -22.87
N GLY A 167 30.97 8.06 -21.87
CA GLY A 167 30.75 7.38 -20.59
C GLY A 167 29.57 8.00 -19.84
N PHE A 168 29.47 9.33 -19.85
CA PHE A 168 28.35 10.06 -19.26
C PHE A 168 27.04 9.76 -20.00
N ALA A 169 27.05 9.71 -21.34
CA ALA A 169 25.91 9.36 -22.18
C ALA A 169 25.33 7.98 -21.82
N SER A 170 26.21 7.01 -21.57
CA SER A 170 25.82 5.66 -21.16
C SER A 170 25.12 5.66 -19.79
N GLY A 171 25.59 6.47 -18.85
CA GLY A 171 24.94 6.71 -17.57
C GLY A 171 23.57 7.40 -17.72
N ALA A 172 23.50 8.43 -18.57
CA ALA A 172 22.27 9.15 -18.90
C ALA A 172 21.20 8.24 -19.52
N ALA A 173 21.60 7.35 -20.43
CA ALA A 173 20.73 6.33 -21.01
C ALA A 173 20.22 5.34 -19.94
N MET A 174 21.07 4.95 -19.00
CA MET A 174 20.65 4.08 -17.88
C MET A 174 19.61 4.78 -17.00
N LEU A 175 19.70 6.09 -16.76
CA LEU A 175 18.68 6.84 -16.01
C LEU A 175 17.31 6.87 -16.71
N VAL A 176 17.25 6.76 -18.03
CA VAL A 176 15.97 6.57 -18.74
C VAL A 176 15.34 5.23 -18.35
N VAL A 177 16.15 4.16 -18.28
CA VAL A 177 15.69 2.85 -17.82
C VAL A 177 15.22 2.92 -16.37
N VAL A 178 15.94 3.64 -15.50
CA VAL A 178 15.56 3.89 -14.10
C VAL A 178 14.18 4.56 -14.03
N ALA A 179 13.97 5.63 -14.79
CA ALA A 179 12.69 6.35 -14.79
C ALA A 179 11.53 5.48 -15.29
N LEU A 180 11.75 4.62 -16.29
CA LEU A 180 10.74 3.68 -16.78
C LEU A 180 10.42 2.61 -15.71
N LEU A 181 11.43 2.07 -15.04
CA LEU A 181 11.26 1.13 -13.94
C LEU A 181 10.55 1.75 -12.75
N SER A 182 10.81 3.02 -12.44
CA SER A 182 10.16 3.71 -11.32
C SER A 182 8.66 3.92 -11.58
N VAL A 183 8.29 4.32 -12.80
CA VAL A 183 6.88 4.40 -13.23
C VAL A 183 6.22 3.02 -13.18
N ALA A 184 6.89 1.98 -13.71
CA ALA A 184 6.37 0.62 -13.69
C ALA A 184 6.20 0.08 -12.25
N ALA A 185 7.11 0.41 -11.33
CA ALA A 185 7.04 0.01 -9.92
C ALA A 185 5.96 0.77 -9.14
N ALA A 186 5.67 2.02 -9.50
CA ALA A 186 4.68 2.86 -8.81
C ALA A 186 3.26 2.27 -8.91
N ALA A 187 2.87 1.75 -10.07
CA ALA A 187 1.52 1.20 -10.28
C ALA A 187 1.16 0.05 -9.31
N PRO A 188 1.91 -1.05 -9.22
CA PRO A 188 1.61 -2.12 -8.27
C PRO A 188 1.80 -1.65 -6.81
N ALA A 189 2.70 -0.71 -6.51
CA ALA A 189 2.81 -0.12 -5.17
C ALA A 189 1.49 0.55 -4.74
N VAL A 190 0.92 1.38 -5.62
CA VAL A 190 -0.35 2.07 -5.40
C VAL A 190 -1.49 1.08 -5.26
N ILE A 191 -1.55 0.05 -6.11
CA ILE A 191 -2.57 -1.00 -6.02
C ILE A 191 -2.51 -1.69 -4.66
N VAL A 192 -1.31 -2.10 -4.23
CA VAL A 192 -1.09 -2.78 -2.94
C VAL A 192 -1.57 -1.91 -1.77
N VAL A 193 -1.12 -0.65 -1.74
CA VAL A 193 -1.45 0.29 -0.67
C VAL A 193 -2.94 0.61 -0.64
N ARG A 194 -3.56 0.86 -1.79
CA ARG A 194 -4.97 1.21 -1.87
C ARG A 194 -5.88 0.04 -1.52
N ARG A 195 -5.56 -1.18 -1.97
CA ARG A 195 -6.36 -2.38 -1.63
C ARG A 195 -6.31 -2.69 -0.15
N ILE A 196 -5.12 -2.78 0.44
CA ILE A 196 -4.99 -3.00 1.89
C ILE A 196 -5.72 -1.91 2.67
N SER A 197 -5.55 -0.64 2.28
CA SER A 197 -6.23 0.47 2.96
C SER A 197 -7.76 0.39 2.83
N ALA A 198 -8.27 -0.03 1.67
CA ALA A 198 -9.70 -0.21 1.45
C ALA A 198 -10.26 -1.35 2.31
N TRP A 199 -9.62 -2.53 2.29
CA TRP A 199 -10.07 -3.67 3.07
C TRP A 199 -10.09 -3.38 4.57
N GLN A 200 -9.04 -2.75 5.11
CA GLN A 200 -8.99 -2.41 6.52
C GLN A 200 -9.98 -1.31 6.93
N SER A 201 -10.46 -0.52 5.96
CA SER A 201 -11.44 0.54 6.20
C SER A 201 -12.87 0.09 5.95
N SER A 202 -13.08 -1.14 5.47
CA SER A 202 -14.42 -1.70 5.29
C SER A 202 -15.06 -2.04 6.64
N PRO A 203 -16.37 -1.80 6.81
CA PRO A 203 -17.11 -2.26 7.98
C PRO A 203 -16.91 -3.76 8.21
N GLY A 204 -16.66 -4.17 9.45
CA GLY A 204 -16.44 -5.58 9.82
C GLY A 204 -14.99 -6.07 9.78
N PHE A 205 -14.02 -5.23 9.37
CA PHE A 205 -12.59 -5.62 9.43
C PHE A 205 -12.12 -5.85 10.87
N VAL A 206 -12.42 -4.93 11.79
CA VAL A 206 -12.25 -5.13 13.25
C VAL A 206 -13.64 -5.32 13.85
N ALA A 207 -14.25 -6.47 13.62
CA ALA A 207 -15.39 -6.92 14.43
C ALA A 207 -14.85 -7.63 15.67
N PRO A 208 -15.34 -7.35 16.89
CA PRO A 208 -15.07 -8.22 18.04
C PRO A 208 -15.48 -9.65 17.67
N PRO A 209 -14.72 -10.68 18.09
CA PRO A 209 -15.08 -12.08 17.83
C PRO A 209 -16.50 -12.46 18.32
N GLU A 210 -17.13 -11.63 19.14
CA GLU A 210 -18.50 -11.79 19.65
C GLU A 210 -19.63 -11.20 18.77
N VAL A 211 -19.34 -10.39 17.74
CA VAL A 211 -20.39 -9.81 16.85
C VAL A 211 -20.48 -10.54 15.51
N VAL A 212 -19.90 -11.74 15.42
CA VAL A 212 -20.53 -12.79 14.63
C VAL A 212 -21.46 -13.45 15.62
N SER A 213 -22.75 -13.09 15.59
CA SER A 213 -23.76 -13.80 16.38
C SER A 213 -23.46 -15.31 16.31
N PRO A 214 -23.25 -16.00 17.44
CA PRO A 214 -23.16 -17.44 17.40
C PRO A 214 -24.50 -17.91 16.84
N THR A 215 -24.41 -18.43 15.62
CA THR A 215 -25.24 -19.50 15.08
C THR A 215 -26.74 -19.41 15.38
N SER A 216 -27.54 -19.34 14.33
CA SER A 216 -28.80 -20.10 14.29
C SER A 216 -28.50 -21.61 14.33
N VAL A 217 -27.69 -22.09 15.30
CA VAL A 217 -27.81 -23.45 15.81
C VAL A 217 -29.17 -23.44 16.45
N GLY A 218 -30.06 -24.28 15.91
CA GLY A 218 -31.49 -24.26 16.14
C GLY A 218 -31.87 -23.67 17.50
N LEU A 219 -32.56 -22.54 17.44
CA LEU A 219 -33.62 -22.32 18.40
C LEU A 219 -34.49 -23.58 18.30
N THR A 220 -34.24 -24.55 19.17
CA THR A 220 -35.30 -25.49 19.53
C THR A 220 -36.48 -24.58 19.87
N PRO A 221 -37.64 -24.76 19.23
CA PRO A 221 -38.80 -23.98 19.60
C PRO A 221 -38.92 -24.10 21.11
N VAL A 222 -38.77 -22.98 21.82
CA VAL A 222 -39.17 -22.94 23.22
C VAL A 222 -40.65 -23.25 23.16
N ASP A 223 -41.01 -24.45 23.61
CA ASP A 223 -42.38 -24.92 23.65
C ASP A 223 -43.05 -24.11 24.75
N VAL A 224 -43.52 -22.91 24.38
CA VAL A 224 -44.32 -22.07 25.26
C VAL A 224 -45.55 -22.90 25.57
N PRO A 225 -45.82 -23.26 26.85
CA PRO A 225 -47.01 -24.01 27.19
C PRO A 225 -48.20 -23.23 26.65
N ARG A 226 -48.96 -23.82 25.71
CA ARG A 226 -50.19 -23.20 25.25
C ARG A 226 -51.04 -22.95 26.49
N PRO A 227 -51.54 -21.73 26.72
CA PRO A 227 -52.44 -21.50 27.83
C PRO A 227 -53.60 -22.48 27.70
N SER A 228 -53.83 -23.26 28.77
CA SER A 228 -54.94 -24.19 28.86
C SER A 228 -56.21 -23.42 28.57
N VAL A 229 -56.82 -23.68 27.41
CA VAL A 229 -58.15 -23.13 27.11
C VAL A 229 -59.09 -23.84 28.08
N LEU A 230 -59.41 -23.19 29.20
CA LEU A 230 -60.46 -23.66 30.09
C LEU A 230 -61.75 -23.73 29.25
N PRO A 231 -62.45 -24.87 29.21
CA PRO A 231 -63.73 -24.95 28.53
C PRO A 231 -64.68 -23.96 29.20
N VAL A 232 -65.05 -22.90 28.47
CA VAL A 232 -66.09 -21.97 28.90
C VAL A 232 -67.41 -22.73 28.79
N THR A 233 -67.89 -23.25 29.91
CA THR A 233 -69.26 -23.77 29.98
C THR A 233 -70.23 -22.61 29.77
N PRO A 234 -71.19 -22.71 28.82
CA PRO A 234 -72.19 -21.68 28.62
C PRO A 234 -73.01 -21.47 29.90
N PRO A 235 -73.35 -20.23 30.27
CA PRO A 235 -74.22 -19.98 31.41
C PRO A 235 -75.62 -20.57 31.17
N SER A 236 -76.12 -21.37 32.11
CA SER A 236 -77.40 -22.09 32.03
C SER A 236 -78.65 -21.22 31.92
N HIS A 237 -78.49 -19.90 31.97
CA HIS A 237 -79.58 -18.92 31.98
C HIS A 237 -79.49 -17.88 30.86
N ASP A 238 -78.60 -18.06 29.87
CA ASP A 238 -78.55 -17.16 28.72
C ASP A 238 -79.47 -17.65 27.59
N PRO A 239 -80.59 -16.96 27.30
CA PRO A 239 -81.56 -17.37 26.28
C PRO A 239 -81.00 -17.39 24.85
N ARG A 240 -79.79 -16.85 24.61
CA ARG A 240 -79.13 -16.89 23.30
C ARG A 240 -78.59 -18.27 22.92
N TRP A 241 -78.47 -19.20 23.86
CA TRP A 241 -77.91 -20.54 23.65
C TRP A 241 -78.96 -21.65 23.51
N GLN A 242 -80.24 -21.32 23.68
CA GLN A 242 -81.33 -22.27 23.43
C GLN A 242 -81.64 -22.26 21.93
N ARG A 243 -81.27 -23.34 21.22
CA ARG A 243 -81.72 -23.53 19.84
C ARG A 243 -83.25 -23.73 19.85
N PRO A 244 -83.99 -23.18 18.87
CA PRO A 244 -85.36 -23.60 18.65
C PRO A 244 -85.34 -25.08 18.25
N GLU A 245 -86.04 -25.92 19.01
CA GLU A 245 -86.27 -27.31 18.61
C GLU A 245 -87.31 -27.32 17.49
N GLU A 246 -86.96 -27.92 16.35
CA GLU A 246 -87.88 -28.43 15.34
C GLU A 246 -88.06 -29.94 15.55
#